data_AF-A0A521ZJY2-F1
#
_entry.id   AF-A0A521ZJY2-F1
#
_cell.length_a   1.000
_cell.length_b   1.000
_cell.length_c   1.000
_cell.angle_alpha   90.00
_cell.angle_beta   90.00
_cell.angle_gamma   90.00
#
_symmetry.space_group_name_H-M   'P 1'
#
loop_
_entity.id
_entity.type
_entity.pdbx_description
1 polymer ?
#
loop_
_entity_poly.entity_id
_entity_poly.type
_entity_poly.pdbx_seq_one_letter_code
_entity_poly.pdbx_strand_id
1 'polypeptide(L)'
;MVKRIINFFDKLEDVIRGYLSRYPIVYTFIGGIAIVLFWRGVWHTADILEEKGKFLGWLFYEPTNLAIVVAILLATGLFVSYFIGDTILISGIRHEKKITDKTGREVEEERVELKAIQTTVREIKKEVDEIKEVVEHEHSDHHRSGK
;
A
#
# COMPACT_ATOMS: atom_id res chain seq x y z
N MET A 1 -11.90 7.44 33.73
CA MET A 1 -10.44 7.43 33.98
C MET A 1 -9.68 6.88 32.78
N VAL A 2 -10.03 5.69 32.27
CA VAL A 2 -9.46 5.07 31.06
C VAL A 2 -9.47 6.01 29.84
N LYS A 3 -10.59 6.66 29.51
CA LYS A 3 -10.65 7.66 28.41
C LYS A 3 -9.65 8.81 28.55
N ARG A 4 -9.37 9.26 29.78
CA ARG A 4 -8.42 10.36 30.02
C ARG A 4 -6.97 9.91 29.82
N ILE A 5 -6.67 8.66 30.15
CA ILE A 5 -5.38 8.03 29.91
C ILE A 5 -5.19 7.83 28.40
N ILE A 6 -6.18 7.26 27.71
CA ILE A 6 -6.12 7.07 26.25
C ILE A 6 -5.89 8.41 25.55
N ASN A 7 -6.66 9.45 25.88
CA ASN A 7 -6.49 10.78 25.27
C ASN A 7 -5.14 11.44 25.59
N PHE A 8 -4.47 11.05 26.68
CA PHE A 8 -3.13 11.54 27.01
C PHE A 8 -2.08 10.86 26.14
N PHE A 9 -2.16 9.54 25.98
CA PHE A 9 -1.26 8.79 25.09
C PHE A 9 -1.43 9.19 23.63
N ASP A 10 -2.67 9.40 23.19
CA ASP A 10 -2.99 9.83 21.82
C ASP A 10 -2.34 11.19 21.48
N LYS A 11 -2.48 12.18 22.37
CA LYS A 11 -1.83 13.49 22.21
C LYS A 11 -0.30 13.42 22.25
N LEU A 12 0.26 12.55 23.10
CA LEU A 12 1.71 12.35 23.18
C LEU A 12 2.23 11.71 21.90
N GLU A 13 1.52 10.70 21.40
CA GLU A 13 1.84 9.99 20.16
C GLU A 13 1.84 10.92 18.96
N ASP A 14 0.82 11.77 18.81
CA ASP A 14 0.74 12.73 17.72
C ASP A 14 1.90 13.73 17.72
N VAL A 15 2.29 14.23 18.89
CA VAL A 15 3.42 15.17 19.02
C VAL A 15 4.75 14.49 18.68
N ILE A 16 4.98 13.28 19.22
CA ILE A 16 6.19 12.52 18.95
C ILE A 16 6.25 12.17 17.47
N ARG A 17 5.17 11.66 16.88
CA ARG A 17 5.07 11.31 15.46
C ARG A 17 5.32 12.52 14.56
N GLY A 18 4.77 13.69 14.91
CA GLY A 18 5.02 14.94 14.20
C GLY A 18 6.50 15.34 14.19
N TYR A 19 7.19 15.22 15.32
CA TYR A 19 8.61 15.57 15.43
C TYR A 19 9.54 14.53 14.77
N LEU A 20 9.25 13.23 14.95
CA LEU A 20 10.07 12.13 14.43
C LEU A 20 9.90 11.89 12.93
N SER A 21 8.79 12.35 12.32
CA SER A 21 8.59 12.29 10.87
C SER A 21 9.68 13.03 10.07
N ARG A 22 10.36 14.01 10.70
CA ARG A 22 11.46 14.77 10.10
C ARG A 22 12.78 14.00 10.07
N TYR A 23 12.92 12.91 10.85
CA TYR A 23 14.13 12.10 10.96
C TYR A 23 13.82 10.60 10.91
N PRO A 24 13.36 10.08 9.76
CA PRO A 24 12.91 8.70 9.64
C PRO A 24 13.98 7.66 9.97
N ILE A 25 15.26 7.94 9.72
CA ILE A 25 16.37 7.00 9.99
C ILE A 25 16.63 6.85 11.49
N VAL A 26 16.65 7.95 12.24
CA VAL A 26 16.86 7.92 13.70
C VAL A 26 15.66 7.28 14.37
N TYR A 27 14.45 7.56 13.86
CA TYR A 27 13.22 6.95 14.34
C TYR A 27 13.24 5.42 14.21
N THR A 28 13.58 4.90 13.04
CA THR A 28 13.62 3.44 12.82
C THR A 28 14.72 2.77 13.64
N PHE A 29 15.85 3.45 13.87
CA PHE A 29 16.92 2.94 14.73
C PHE A 29 16.48 2.82 16.19
N ILE A 30 15.90 3.88 16.76
CA ILE A 30 15.38 3.87 18.14
C ILE A 30 14.23 2.85 18.27
N GLY A 31 13.33 2.81 17.29
CA GLY A 31 12.23 1.84 17.24
C GLY A 31 12.74 0.40 17.22
N GLY A 32 13.74 0.10 16.40
CA GLY A 32 14.37 -1.22 16.35
C GLY A 32 14.99 -1.63 17.69
N ILE A 33 15.74 -0.74 18.33
CA ILE A 33 16.31 -0.99 19.67
C ILE A 33 15.19 -1.22 20.69
N ALA A 34 14.15 -0.40 20.67
CA ALA A 34 13.02 -0.52 21.58
C ALA A 34 12.27 -1.85 21.40
N ILE A 35 12.06 -2.33 20.16
CA ILE A 35 11.43 -3.63 19.88
C ILE A 35 12.27 -4.78 20.45
N VAL A 36 13.58 -4.76 20.23
CA VAL A 36 14.49 -5.80 20.75
C VAL A 36 14.50 -5.79 22.28
N LEU A 37 14.61 -4.62 22.91
CA LEU A 37 14.57 -4.48 24.37
C LEU A 37 13.21 -4.87 24.95
N PHE A 38 12.12 -4.56 24.25
CA PHE A 38 10.77 -4.95 24.65
C PHE A 38 10.66 -6.47 24.69
N TRP A 39 11.06 -7.15 23.61
CA TRP A 39 11.03 -8.61 23.58
C TRP A 39 11.92 -9.19 24.68
N ARG A 40 13.14 -8.68 24.85
CA ARG A 40 14.00 -9.06 25.98
C ARG A 40 13.32 -8.89 27.34
N GLY A 41 12.58 -7.79 27.53
CA GLY A 41 11.82 -7.52 28.74
C GLY A 41 10.70 -8.53 28.97
N VAL A 42 10.00 -8.97 27.92
CA VAL A 42 8.97 -10.01 28.00
C VAL A 42 9.57 -11.33 28.49
N TRP A 43 10.73 -11.72 27.97
CA TRP A 43 11.40 -12.97 28.37
C TRP A 43 11.86 -12.92 29.81
N HIS A 44 12.59 -11.87 30.20
CA HIS A 44 13.00 -11.70 31.59
C HIS A 44 11.82 -11.59 32.55
N THR A 45 10.70 -11.02 32.12
CA THR A 45 9.48 -11.01 32.94
C THR A 45 8.95 -12.43 33.11
N ALA A 46 8.91 -13.24 32.04
CA ALA A 46 8.54 -14.65 32.14
C ALA A 46 9.48 -15.42 33.08
N ASP A 47 10.81 -15.26 32.94
CA ASP A 47 11.82 -15.90 33.80
C ASP A 47 11.63 -15.52 35.28
N ILE A 48 11.41 -14.23 35.58
CA ILE A 48 11.17 -13.76 36.95
C ILE A 48 9.85 -14.31 37.52
N LEU A 49 8.82 -14.48 36.67
CA LEU A 49 7.55 -15.08 37.09
C LEU A 49 7.70 -16.59 37.33
N GLU A 50 8.60 -17.25 36.58
CA GLU A 50 8.97 -18.64 36.78
C GLU A 50 9.69 -18.85 38.13
N GLU A 51 10.73 -18.04 38.39
CA GLU A 51 11.56 -18.10 39.61
C GLU A 51 10.77 -17.81 40.91
N LYS A 52 9.63 -17.11 40.83
CA LYS A 52 8.79 -16.80 42.01
C LYS A 52 8.07 -18.01 42.61
N GLY A 53 8.27 -19.22 42.07
CA GLY A 53 8.26 -20.47 42.84
C GLY A 53 6.92 -20.92 43.43
N LYS A 54 5.80 -20.63 42.75
CA LYS A 54 4.44 -21.06 43.13
C LYS A 54 3.64 -21.47 41.87
N PHE A 55 2.31 -21.31 41.87
CA PHE A 55 1.44 -21.56 40.72
C PHE A 55 1.90 -20.85 39.43
N LEU A 56 2.47 -19.64 39.55
CA LEU A 56 3.07 -18.92 38.41
C LEU A 56 4.30 -19.65 37.85
N GLY A 57 5.12 -20.28 38.69
CA GLY A 57 6.25 -21.10 38.25
C GLY A 57 5.82 -22.24 37.34
N TRP A 58 4.72 -22.92 37.70
CA TRP A 58 4.15 -23.99 36.87
C TRP A 58 3.54 -23.47 35.55
N LEU A 59 2.92 -22.28 35.57
CA LEU A 59 2.30 -21.67 34.40
C LEU A 59 3.34 -21.19 33.37
N PHE A 60 4.46 -20.67 33.85
CA PHE A 60 5.56 -20.13 33.04
C PHE A 60 6.67 -21.15 32.72
N TYR A 61 6.61 -22.36 33.30
CA TYR A 61 7.50 -23.47 32.97
C TYR A 61 7.46 -23.81 31.47
N GLU A 62 8.63 -23.98 30.85
CA GLU A 62 8.82 -24.01 29.39
C GLU A 62 7.78 -24.84 28.61
N PRO A 63 7.48 -26.10 28.98
CA PRO A 63 6.53 -26.93 28.24
C PRO A 63 5.06 -26.57 28.50
N THR A 64 4.73 -26.12 29.73
CA THR A 64 3.35 -25.74 30.10
C THR A 64 2.97 -24.41 29.44
N ASN A 65 3.88 -23.43 29.48
CA ASN A 65 3.69 -22.15 28.82
C ASN A 65 3.50 -22.34 27.31
N LEU A 66 4.34 -23.16 26.68
CA LEU A 66 4.22 -23.51 25.26
C LEU A 66 2.83 -24.11 24.96
N ALA A 67 2.38 -25.09 25.74
CA ALA A 67 1.08 -25.73 25.54
C ALA A 67 -0.09 -24.72 25.66
N ILE A 68 -0.04 -23.82 26.64
CA ILE A 68 -1.08 -22.80 26.86
C ILE A 68 -1.08 -21.77 25.73
N VAL A 69 0.10 -21.26 25.34
CA VAL A 69 0.22 -20.30 24.25
C VAL A 69 -0.28 -20.92 22.95
N VAL A 70 0.12 -22.16 22.63
CA VAL A 70 -0.39 -22.88 21.46
C VAL A 70 -1.91 -23.06 21.53
N ALA A 71 -2.46 -23.46 22.68
CA ALA A 71 -3.90 -23.61 22.84
C ALA A 71 -4.66 -22.29 22.63
N ILE A 72 -4.14 -21.16 23.16
CA ILE A 72 -4.72 -19.83 22.97
C ILE A 72 -4.61 -19.40 21.49
N LEU A 73 -3.47 -19.62 20.85
CA LEU A 73 -3.26 -19.28 19.45
C LEU A 73 -4.17 -20.09 18.52
N LEU A 74 -4.42 -21.36 18.85
CA LEU A 74 -5.40 -22.20 18.14
C LEU A 74 -6.83 -21.74 18.41
N ALA A 75 -7.20 -21.46 19.66
CA ALA A 75 -8.54 -21.03 20.05
C ALA A 75 -8.93 -19.67 19.45
N THR A 76 -7.98 -18.74 19.35
CA THR A 76 -8.17 -17.43 18.72
C THR A 76 -8.10 -17.49 17.19
N GLY A 77 -7.73 -18.64 16.61
CA GLY A 77 -7.48 -18.80 15.18
C GLY A 77 -6.24 -18.06 14.67
N LEU A 78 -5.49 -17.38 15.55
CA LEU A 78 -4.29 -16.62 15.19
C LEU A 78 -3.16 -17.52 14.70
N PHE A 79 -3.06 -18.75 15.20
CA PHE A 79 -2.08 -19.71 14.68
C PHE A 79 -2.29 -19.98 13.19
N VAL A 80 -3.53 -20.28 12.80
CA VAL A 80 -3.91 -20.54 11.41
C VAL A 80 -3.76 -19.27 10.58
N SER A 81 -4.21 -18.13 11.09
CA SER A 81 -4.09 -16.83 10.42
C SER A 81 -2.62 -16.42 10.19
N TYR A 82 -1.74 -16.65 11.15
CA TYR A 82 -0.33 -16.31 10.98
C TYR A 82 0.37 -17.22 9.96
N PHE A 83 0.14 -18.54 10.04
CA PHE A 83 0.81 -19.49 9.15
C PHE A 83 0.23 -19.52 7.72
N ILE A 84 -1.10 -19.48 7.57
CA ILE A 84 -1.78 -19.54 6.27
C ILE A 84 -2.12 -18.14 5.77
N GLY A 85 -2.57 -17.25 6.65
CA GLY A 85 -2.97 -15.90 6.31
C GLY A 85 -1.81 -15.01 5.85
N ASP A 86 -0.60 -15.10 6.41
CA ASP A 86 0.54 -14.32 5.88
C ASP A 86 0.88 -14.71 4.43
N THR A 87 0.84 -16.01 4.12
CA THR A 87 1.09 -16.51 2.75
C THR A 87 -0.03 -16.10 1.79
N ILE A 88 -1.30 -16.21 2.21
CA ILE A 88 -2.46 -15.77 1.43
C ILE A 88 -2.46 -14.25 1.24
N LEU A 89 -2.16 -13.47 2.28
CA LEU A 89 -2.08 -12.01 2.22
C LEU A 89 -0.95 -11.55 1.29
N ILE A 90 0.24 -12.15 1.41
CA ILE A 90 1.38 -11.84 0.53
C ILE A 90 1.06 -12.21 -0.92
N SER A 91 0.41 -13.36 -1.16
CA SER A 91 0.01 -13.76 -2.52
C SER A 91 -1.09 -12.85 -3.09
N GLY A 92 -2.04 -12.39 -2.26
CA GLY A 92 -3.06 -11.41 -2.61
C GLY A 92 -2.48 -10.05 -2.98
N ILE A 93 -1.60 -9.48 -2.14
CA ILE A 93 -0.91 -8.21 -2.41
C ILE A 93 -0.07 -8.30 -3.70
N ARG A 94 0.61 -9.44 -3.94
CA ARG A 94 1.35 -9.67 -5.19
C ARG A 94 0.44 -9.75 -6.41
N HIS A 95 -0.74 -10.36 -6.26
CA HIS A 95 -1.72 -10.46 -7.35
C HIS A 95 -2.30 -9.08 -7.69
N GLU A 96 -2.74 -8.30 -6.70
CA GLU A 96 -3.25 -6.95 -6.90
C GLU A 96 -2.22 -6.03 -7.55
N LYS A 97 -0.95 -6.11 -7.12
CA LYS A 97 0.15 -5.37 -7.76
C LYS A 97 0.31 -5.76 -9.23
N LYS A 98 0.25 -7.05 -9.55
CA LYS A 98 0.35 -7.54 -10.94
C LYS A 98 -0.82 -7.08 -11.81
N ILE A 99 -2.04 -7.04 -11.25
CA ILE A 99 -3.21 -6.50 -11.96
C ILE A 99 -3.05 -5.00 -12.20
N THR A 100 -2.62 -4.25 -11.18
CA THR A 100 -2.37 -2.80 -11.29
C THR A 100 -1.32 -2.48 -12.36
N ASP A 101 -0.22 -3.23 -12.39
CA ASP A 101 0.83 -3.05 -13.40
C ASP A 101 0.32 -3.36 -14.83
N LYS A 102 -0.54 -4.37 -14.98
CA LYS A 102 -1.18 -4.69 -16.28
C LYS A 102 -2.13 -3.59 -16.72
N THR A 103 -3.02 -3.14 -15.84
CA THR A 103 -3.94 -2.03 -16.13
C THR A 103 -3.17 -0.76 -16.48
N GLY A 104 -2.07 -0.47 -15.78
CA GLY A 104 -1.21 0.67 -16.10
C GLY A 104 -0.59 0.57 -17.50
N ARG A 105 -0.17 -0.62 -17.92
CA ARG A 105 0.30 -0.87 -19.29
C ARG A 105 -0.80 -0.72 -20.33
N GLU A 106 -1.98 -1.31 -20.09
CA GLU A 106 -3.13 -1.21 -21.00
C GLU A 106 -3.54 0.26 -21.22
N VAL A 107 -3.55 1.07 -20.16
CA VAL A 107 -3.84 2.52 -20.26
C VAL A 107 -2.79 3.27 -21.08
N GLU A 108 -1.51 2.89 -20.99
CA GLU A 108 -0.46 3.53 -21.79
C GLU A 108 -0.55 3.11 -23.27
N GLU A 109 -0.87 1.84 -23.54
CA GLU A 109 -1.13 1.32 -24.88
C GLU A 109 -2.33 2.05 -25.52
N GLU A 110 -3.44 2.21 -24.80
CA GLU A 110 -4.61 2.99 -25.24
C GLU A 110 -4.26 4.47 -25.53
N ARG A 111 -3.40 5.09 -24.72
CA ARG A 111 -2.95 6.48 -24.96
C ARG A 111 -2.17 6.62 -26.25
N VAL A 112 -1.34 5.63 -26.59
CA VAL A 112 -0.59 5.61 -27.86
C VAL A 112 -1.56 5.47 -29.04
N GLU A 113 -2.53 4.57 -28.95
CA GLU A 113 -3.57 4.41 -29.98
C GLU A 113 -4.41 5.67 -30.16
N LEU A 114 -4.84 6.32 -29.06
CA LEU A 114 -5.59 7.57 -29.11
C LEU A 114 -4.78 8.71 -29.76
N LYS A 115 -3.47 8.78 -29.51
CA LYS A 115 -2.59 9.75 -30.20
C LYS A 115 -2.49 9.47 -31.69
N ALA A 116 -2.41 8.19 -32.09
CA ALA A 116 -2.40 7.82 -33.50
C ALA A 116 -3.70 8.25 -34.19
N ILE A 117 -4.86 7.93 -33.59
CA ILE A 117 -6.17 8.35 -34.09
C ILE A 117 -6.27 9.88 -34.19
N GLN A 118 -5.83 10.61 -33.17
CA GLN A 118 -5.86 12.07 -33.18
C GLN A 118 -4.98 12.66 -34.30
N THR A 119 -3.88 11.99 -34.64
CA THR A 119 -2.99 12.39 -35.75
C THR A 119 -3.68 12.14 -37.08
N THR A 120 -4.27 10.96 -37.29
CA THR A 120 -5.04 10.64 -38.50
C THR A 120 -6.21 11.60 -38.71
N VAL A 121 -6.95 11.96 -37.64
CA VAL A 121 -8.05 12.93 -37.73
C VAL A 121 -7.55 14.32 -38.14
N ARG A 122 -6.36 14.74 -37.68
CA ARG A 122 -5.75 16.01 -38.10
C ARG A 122 -5.34 15.99 -39.57
N GLU A 123 -4.78 14.88 -40.05
CA GLU A 123 -4.41 14.71 -41.47
C GLU A 123 -5.65 14.77 -42.36
N ILE A 124 -6.70 14.01 -42.02
CA ILE A 124 -7.98 14.05 -42.74
C ILE A 124 -8.54 15.47 -42.78
N LYS A 125 -8.52 16.20 -41.65
CA LYS A 125 -8.99 17.58 -41.61
C LYS A 125 -8.21 18.47 -42.59
N LYS A 126 -6.89 18.30 -42.64
CA LYS A 126 -6.02 19.08 -43.54
C LYS A 126 -6.33 18.78 -45.01
N GLU A 127 -6.49 17.51 -45.37
CA GLU A 127 -6.88 17.10 -46.73
C GLU A 127 -8.24 17.67 -47.13
N VAL A 128 -9.21 17.66 -46.21
CA VAL A 128 -10.54 18.24 -46.45
C VAL A 128 -10.48 19.76 -46.62
N ASP A 129 -9.67 20.46 -45.81
CA ASP A 129 -9.47 21.91 -45.93
C ASP A 129 -8.79 22.27 -47.28
N GLU A 130 -7.79 21.50 -47.72
CA GLU A 130 -7.14 21.66 -49.04
C GLU A 130 -8.12 21.44 -50.21
N ILE A 131 -8.95 20.39 -50.14
CA ILE A 131 -10.00 20.14 -51.16
C ILE A 131 -10.99 21.32 -51.21
N LYS A 132 -11.38 21.86 -50.05
CA LYS A 132 -12.31 22.99 -49.98
C LYS A 132 -11.74 24.25 -50.65
N GLU A 133 -10.46 24.55 -50.42
CA GLU A 133 -9.79 25.69 -51.08
C GLU A 133 -9.76 25.53 -52.61
N VAL A 134 -9.43 24.34 -53.13
CA VAL A 134 -9.40 24.07 -54.57
C VAL A 134 -10.80 24.26 -55.20
N VAL A 135 -11.85 23.76 -54.53
CA VAL A 135 -13.23 23.89 -54.99
C VAL A 135 -13.70 25.35 -54.99
N GLU A 136 -13.35 26.15 -53.97
CA GLU A 136 -13.66 27.58 -53.93
C GLU A 136 -12.92 28.37 -55.03
N HIS A 137 -11.69 27.99 -55.36
CA HIS A 137 -10.91 28.64 -56.42
C HIS A 137 -11.47 28.36 -57.82
N GLU A 138 -11.86 27.12 -58.13
CA GLU A 138 -12.48 26.77 -59.42
C GLU A 138 -13.85 27.44 -59.62
N HIS A 139 -14.64 27.59 -58.56
CA HIS A 139 -15.92 28.31 -58.63
C HIS A 139 -15.74 29.82 -58.90
N SER A 140 -14.61 30.39 -58.46
CA SER A 140 -14.26 31.80 -58.66
C SER A 140 -13.85 32.11 -60.11
N ASP A 141 -13.14 31.19 -60.76
CA ASP A 141 -12.64 31.36 -62.13
C ASP A 141 -13.74 31.16 -63.18
N HIS A 142 -14.69 30.25 -62.96
CA HIS A 142 -15.84 30.07 -63.84
C HIS A 142 -16.77 31.29 -63.90
N HIS A 143 -16.84 32.10 -62.84
CA HIS A 143 -17.65 33.32 -62.82
C HIS A 143 -16.99 34.51 -63.57
N ARG A 144 -15.68 34.45 -63.83
CA ARG A 144 -14.92 35.48 -64.55
C ARG A 144 -14.82 35.25 -66.06
N SER A 145 -14.89 34.00 -66.52
CA SER A 145 -14.80 33.66 -67.96
C SER A 145 -16.13 33.75 -68.72
N GLY A 146 -17.23 34.10 -68.05
CA GLY A 146 -18.58 34.18 -68.64
C GLY A 146 -19.10 35.58 -68.95
N LYS A 147 -18.23 36.61 -69.02
CA LYS A 147 -18.60 37.96 -69.46
C LYS A 147 -17.85 38.36 -70.73
#